data_AF-A0A177S6K4-F1
#
_entry.id   AF-A0A177S6K4-F1
#
_cell.length_a   1.000
_cell.length_b   1.000
_cell.length_c   1.000
_cell.angle_alpha   90.00
_cell.angle_beta   90.00
_cell.angle_gamma   90.00
#
_symmetry.space_group_name_H-M   'P 1'
#
loop_
_entity.id
_entity.type
_entity.pdbx_description
1 polymer ?
#
loop_
_entity_poly.entity_id
_entity_poly.type
_entity_poly.pdbx_seq_one_letter_code
_entity_poly.pdbx_strand_id
1 'polypeptide(L)'
;MLNIKSFLGSYGEDYELTRNKKNLGIVRGLKNTEKGSNLKFIGFVPEVDIQIGDWLEGKVTKNVFFIRDITSDIVDGEVFQKKCFFLTRAEYEEREALQRPAQSIVYNLNGANTRVNNHSTDQSINVVNASNHEVFDEIKKILSENVDNQDELRELRLLVNNMESTQNTSAFTQSYQKFITSAANHMTILSPFIPALTQMITS
;
A
#
# COMPACT_ATOMS: atom_id res chain seq x y z
N MET A 1 24.67 -54.81 -5.94
CA MET A 1 23.42 -54.05 -5.76
C MET A 1 23.77 -52.62 -5.43
N LEU A 2 23.21 -51.64 -6.14
CA LEU A 2 23.35 -50.23 -5.79
C LEU A 2 22.69 -50.05 -4.42
N ASN A 3 23.42 -49.59 -3.40
CA ASN A 3 22.87 -49.38 -2.06
C ASN A 3 22.98 -47.90 -1.71
N ILE A 4 21.84 -47.21 -1.63
CA ILE A 4 21.83 -45.78 -1.30
C ILE A 4 22.51 -45.48 0.05
N LYS A 5 22.46 -46.39 1.03
CA LYS A 5 23.09 -46.20 2.35
C LYS A 5 24.60 -46.00 2.24
N SER A 6 25.28 -46.70 1.31
CA SER A 6 26.72 -46.50 1.11
C SER A 6 27.04 -45.15 0.47
N PHE A 7 26.25 -44.71 -0.51
CA PHE A 7 26.43 -43.40 -1.15
C PHE A 7 26.19 -42.25 -0.16
N LEU A 8 25.14 -42.34 0.65
CA LEU A 8 24.88 -41.38 1.72
C LEU A 8 26.01 -41.36 2.75
N GLY A 9 26.57 -42.52 3.10
CA GLY A 9 27.70 -42.61 4.02
C GLY A 9 28.95 -41.87 3.53
N SER A 10 29.24 -41.93 2.23
CA SER A 10 30.46 -41.35 1.66
C SER A 10 30.31 -39.89 1.20
N TYR A 11 29.11 -39.46 0.80
CA TYR A 11 28.90 -38.15 0.16
C TYR A 11 27.74 -37.35 0.75
N GLY A 12 26.95 -37.96 1.62
CA GLY A 12 25.81 -37.31 2.26
C GLY A 12 26.21 -36.37 3.38
N GLU A 13 25.26 -35.54 3.79
CA GLU A 13 25.34 -34.64 4.93
C GLU A 13 24.26 -35.02 5.95
N ASP A 14 24.56 -34.79 7.23
CA ASP A 14 23.59 -34.89 8.31
C ASP A 14 22.75 -33.62 8.39
N TYR A 15 21.43 -33.78 8.41
CA TYR A 15 20.44 -32.72 8.54
C TYR A 15 19.66 -32.87 9.84
N GLU A 16 19.51 -31.76 10.56
CA GLU A 16 18.62 -31.65 11.69
C GLU A 16 17.19 -31.47 11.18
N LEU A 17 16.32 -32.43 11.49
CA LEU A 17 14.93 -32.48 11.02
C LEU A 17 14.03 -31.79 12.05
N THR A 18 13.29 -30.78 11.61
CA THR A 18 12.32 -30.06 12.44
C THR A 18 10.94 -30.04 11.79
N ARG A 19 9.92 -30.50 12.52
CA ARG A 19 8.50 -30.46 12.12
C ARG A 19 7.73 -29.64 13.14
N ASN A 20 6.94 -28.66 12.71
CA ASN A 20 6.15 -27.80 13.61
C ASN A 20 6.98 -27.21 14.76
N LYS A 21 8.21 -26.75 14.48
CA LYS A 21 9.19 -26.21 15.45
C LYS A 21 9.72 -27.22 16.47
N LYS A 22 9.38 -28.51 16.35
CA LYS A 22 9.92 -29.58 17.18
C LYS A 22 11.02 -30.32 16.42
N ASN A 23 12.16 -30.47 17.06
CA ASN A 23 13.25 -31.31 16.57
C ASN A 23 12.84 -32.79 16.63
N LEU A 24 12.90 -33.48 15.48
CA LEU A 24 12.59 -34.90 15.33
C LEU A 24 13.84 -35.79 15.28
N GLY A 25 15.04 -35.20 15.18
CA GLY A 25 16.31 -35.91 15.18
C GLY A 25 17.20 -35.53 14.00
N ILE A 26 18.17 -36.40 13.70
CA ILE A 26 19.15 -36.21 12.63
C ILE A 26 18.89 -37.25 11.54
N VAL A 27 18.86 -36.81 10.29
CA VAL A 27 18.68 -37.64 9.10
C VAL A 27 19.81 -37.38 8.12
N ARG A 28 20.33 -38.42 7.47
CA ARG A 28 21.40 -38.29 6.48
C ARG A 28 20.83 -38.28 5.07
N GLY A 29 21.20 -37.27 4.28
CA GLY A 29 20.72 -37.09 2.92
C GLY A 29 21.81 -36.61 1.97
N LEU A 30 21.59 -36.76 0.66
CA LEU A 30 22.51 -36.29 -0.37
C LEU A 30 21.79 -35.34 -1.32
N LYS A 31 22.28 -34.10 -1.40
CA LYS A 31 21.76 -33.11 -2.34
C LYS A 31 22.12 -33.52 -3.78
N ASN A 32 21.13 -33.49 -4.66
CA ASN A 32 21.29 -33.79 -6.07
C ASN A 32 20.31 -32.97 -6.92
N THR A 33 20.38 -33.10 -8.23
CA THR A 33 19.54 -32.41 -9.20
C THR A 33 18.84 -33.43 -10.10
N GLU A 34 17.54 -33.27 -10.27
CA GLU A 34 16.72 -34.10 -11.15
C GLU A 34 17.09 -33.88 -12.61
N LYS A 35 17.32 -34.97 -13.34
CA LYS A 35 17.62 -34.89 -14.78
C LYS A 35 16.38 -34.42 -15.54
N GLY A 36 16.55 -33.48 -16.47
CA GLY A 36 15.47 -32.93 -17.30
C GLY A 36 14.80 -31.70 -16.70
N SER A 37 14.33 -31.75 -15.45
CA SER A 37 13.64 -30.62 -14.81
C SER A 37 14.57 -29.63 -14.11
N ASN A 38 15.83 -30.01 -13.87
CA ASN A 38 16.82 -29.25 -13.09
C ASN A 38 16.36 -28.91 -11.66
N LEU A 39 15.36 -29.63 -11.14
CA LEU A 39 14.88 -29.43 -9.78
C LEU A 39 15.87 -30.02 -8.78
N LYS A 40 16.27 -29.21 -7.80
CA LYS A 40 17.14 -29.64 -6.70
C LYS A 40 16.33 -30.43 -5.68
N PHE A 41 16.89 -31.55 -5.23
CA PHE A 41 16.31 -32.39 -4.19
C PHE A 41 17.40 -32.91 -3.26
N ILE A 42 16.98 -33.42 -2.10
CA ILE A 42 17.84 -34.20 -1.22
C ILE A 42 17.31 -35.64 -1.23
N GLY A 43 18.18 -36.58 -1.61
CA GLY A 43 17.88 -38.00 -1.61
C GLY A 43 18.06 -38.60 -0.22
N PHE A 44 17.07 -39.37 0.23
CA PHE A 44 17.07 -40.07 1.51
C PHE A 44 16.78 -41.56 1.32
N VAL A 45 17.18 -42.35 2.31
CA VAL A 45 16.74 -43.74 2.39
C VAL A 45 15.21 -43.80 2.58
N PRO A 46 14.53 -44.81 2.00
CA PRO A 46 13.07 -44.87 2.01
C PRO A 46 12.43 -44.89 3.41
N GLU A 47 13.14 -45.44 4.40
CA GLU A 47 12.64 -45.65 5.76
C GLU A 47 12.57 -44.38 6.60
N VAL A 48 13.19 -43.28 6.16
CA VAL A 48 13.18 -42.00 6.90
C VAL A 48 11.79 -41.34 6.82
N ASP A 49 11.27 -40.91 7.98
CA ASP A 49 10.02 -40.15 8.11
C ASP A 49 10.23 -38.65 7.84
N ILE A 50 10.37 -38.30 6.56
CA ILE A 50 10.31 -36.91 6.09
C ILE A 50 8.95 -36.67 5.43
N GLN A 51 8.37 -35.52 5.72
CA GLN A 51 7.07 -35.07 5.25
C GLN A 51 7.16 -33.67 4.61
N ILE A 52 6.20 -33.36 3.74
CA ILE A 52 6.05 -32.02 3.19
C ILE A 52 5.76 -31.04 4.34
N GLY A 53 6.44 -29.91 4.36
CA GLY A 53 6.39 -28.94 5.45
C GLY A 53 7.53 -29.05 6.47
N ASP A 54 8.36 -30.08 6.37
CA ASP A 54 9.52 -30.24 7.25
C ASP A 54 10.65 -29.26 6.92
N TRP A 55 11.40 -28.89 7.95
CA TRP A 55 12.63 -28.11 7.83
C TRP A 55 13.85 -29.01 8.04
N LEU A 56 14.85 -28.84 7.19
CA LEU A 56 16.14 -29.50 7.27
C LEU A 56 17.23 -28.45 7.42
N GLU A 57 18.03 -28.53 8.47
CA GLU A 57 19.24 -27.72 8.65
C GLU A 57 20.49 -28.59 8.56
N GLY A 58 21.36 -28.32 7.59
CA GLY A 58 22.62 -29.05 7.43
C GLY A 58 23.55 -28.82 8.62
N LYS A 59 24.00 -29.91 9.29
CA LYS A 59 24.89 -29.80 10.46
C LYS A 59 26.24 -29.19 10.10
N VAL A 60 26.73 -29.44 8.88
CA VAL A 60 28.03 -28.96 8.38
C VAL A 60 27.85 -27.64 7.62
N THR A 61 26.96 -27.62 6.63
CA THR A 61 26.81 -26.47 5.72
C THR A 61 25.99 -25.33 6.30
N LYS A 62 25.19 -25.59 7.34
CA LYS A 62 24.21 -24.63 7.91
C LYS A 62 23.16 -24.13 6.92
N ASN A 63 23.03 -24.80 5.77
CA ASN A 63 21.96 -24.52 4.83
C ASN A 63 20.62 -24.97 5.40
N VAL A 64 19.60 -24.15 5.22
CA VAL A 64 18.24 -24.41 5.67
C VAL A 64 17.34 -24.63 4.48
N PHE A 65 16.65 -25.76 4.48
CA PHE A 65 15.79 -26.21 3.40
C PHE A 65 14.38 -26.53 3.93
N PHE A 66 13.36 -26.04 3.24
CA PHE A 66 11.96 -26.36 3.50
C PHE A 66 11.47 -27.39 2.49
N ILE A 67 10.96 -28.53 2.94
CA ILE A 67 10.48 -29.59 2.05
C ILE A 67 9.13 -29.20 1.45
N ARG A 68 9.11 -29.02 0.13
CA ARG A 68 7.91 -28.60 -0.62
C ARG A 68 7.19 -29.74 -1.30
N ASP A 69 7.91 -30.80 -1.65
CA ASP A 69 7.36 -31.94 -2.39
C ASP A 69 8.25 -33.18 -2.18
N ILE A 70 7.66 -34.37 -2.27
CA ILE A 70 8.35 -35.64 -2.08
C ILE A 70 7.92 -36.61 -3.17
N THR A 71 8.91 -37.21 -3.84
CA THR A 71 8.70 -38.31 -4.79
C THR A 71 9.58 -39.50 -4.42
N SER A 72 9.34 -40.64 -5.05
CA SER A 72 10.12 -41.87 -4.83
C SER A 72 10.69 -42.37 -6.15
N ASP A 73 11.96 -42.73 -6.15
CA ASP A 73 12.54 -43.49 -7.27
C ASP A 73 12.40 -44.99 -6.99
N ILE A 74 12.03 -45.74 -8.03
CA ILE A 74 11.83 -47.18 -7.97
C ILE A 74 12.91 -47.85 -8.81
N VAL A 75 13.56 -48.87 -8.26
CA VAL A 75 14.51 -49.76 -8.94
C VAL A 75 14.13 -51.19 -8.61
N ASP A 76 14.03 -52.06 -9.63
CA ASP A 76 13.67 -53.47 -9.47
C ASP A 76 12.34 -53.72 -8.71
N GLY A 77 11.39 -52.78 -8.81
CA GLY A 77 10.10 -52.86 -8.13
C GLY A 77 10.11 -52.39 -6.65
N GLU A 78 11.28 -52.01 -6.13
CA GLU A 78 11.43 -51.48 -4.77
C GLU A 78 11.74 -49.99 -4.78
N VAL A 79 11.30 -49.27 -3.75
CA VAL A 79 11.66 -47.86 -3.59
C VAL A 79 13.13 -47.77 -3.24
N PHE A 80 13.92 -47.22 -4.15
CA PHE A 80 15.36 -47.04 -3.99
C PHE A 80 15.69 -45.82 -3.13
N GLN A 81 14.96 -44.71 -3.32
CA GLN A 81 15.16 -43.47 -2.56
C GLN A 81 13.91 -42.61 -2.50
N LYS A 82 13.79 -41.81 -1.43
CA LYS A 82 12.88 -40.66 -1.36
C LYS A 82 13.61 -39.41 -1.85
N LYS A 83 13.05 -38.74 -2.83
CA LYS A 83 13.50 -37.43 -3.33
C LYS A 83 12.69 -36.34 -2.66
N CYS A 84 13.33 -35.58 -1.77
CA CYS A 84 12.70 -34.44 -1.12
C CYS A 84 13.08 -33.16 -1.85
N PHE A 85 12.16 -32.60 -2.63
CA PHE A 85 12.34 -31.30 -3.27
C PHE A 85 12.14 -30.21 -2.23
N PHE A 86 12.96 -29.16 -2.30
CA PHE A 86 12.98 -28.14 -1.28
C PHE A 86 12.94 -26.72 -1.85
N LEU A 87 12.67 -25.77 -0.97
CA LEU A 87 12.98 -24.35 -1.11
C LEU A 87 14.12 -24.01 -0.14
N THR A 88 15.02 -23.14 -0.57
CA THR A 88 15.91 -22.43 0.35
C THR A 88 15.08 -21.50 1.24
N ARG A 89 15.66 -21.07 2.36
CA ARG A 89 15.03 -20.09 3.25
C ARG A 89 14.58 -18.82 2.51
N ALA A 90 15.41 -18.28 1.62
CA ALA A 90 15.07 -17.08 0.84
C ALA A 90 13.86 -17.33 -0.09
N GLU A 91 13.87 -18.44 -0.83
CA GLU A 91 12.74 -18.80 -1.72
C GLU A 91 11.44 -19.04 -0.95
N TYR A 92 11.53 -19.60 0.26
CA TYR A 92 10.37 -19.75 1.15
C TYR A 92 9.82 -18.39 1.60
N GLU A 93 10.69 -17.51 2.09
CA GLU A 93 10.32 -16.17 2.57
C GLU A 93 9.70 -15.31 1.46
N GLU A 94 10.25 -15.35 0.24
CA GLU A 94 9.66 -14.67 -0.93
C GLU A 94 8.27 -15.21 -1.27
N ARG A 95 8.09 -16.54 -1.27
CA ARG A 95 6.78 -17.15 -1.52
C ARG A 95 5.75 -16.84 -0.43
N GLU A 96 6.17 -16.79 0.83
CA GLU A 96 5.27 -16.38 1.92
C GLU A 96 4.91 -14.90 1.80
N ALA A 97 5.86 -14.03 1.45
CA ALA A 97 5.60 -12.61 1.26
C ALA A 97 4.57 -12.36 0.14
N LEU A 98 4.65 -13.13 -0.95
CA LEU A 98 3.67 -13.07 -2.06
C LEU A 98 2.28 -13.62 -1.69
N GLN A 99 2.22 -14.61 -0.79
CA GLN A 99 0.97 -15.22 -0.33
C GLN A 99 0.30 -14.44 0.81
N ARG A 100 1.02 -13.52 1.48
CA ARG A 100 0.38 -12.60 2.42
C ARG A 100 -0.64 -11.77 1.64
N PRO A 101 -1.94 -11.82 2.00
CA PRO A 101 -2.91 -10.96 1.35
C PRO A 101 -2.43 -9.52 1.52
N ALA A 102 -2.32 -8.80 0.40
CA ALA A 102 -2.07 -7.37 0.44
C ALA A 102 -3.07 -6.77 1.43
N GLN A 103 -2.58 -6.04 2.44
CA GLN A 103 -3.46 -5.42 3.43
C GLN A 103 -4.43 -4.50 2.68
N SER A 104 -5.68 -4.91 2.57
CA SER A 104 -6.73 -4.11 1.95
C SER A 104 -7.07 -2.99 2.92
N ILE A 105 -6.64 -1.77 2.60
CA ILE A 105 -7.04 -0.59 3.34
C ILE A 105 -8.39 -0.14 2.77
N VAL A 106 -9.46 -0.36 3.52
CA VAL A 106 -10.81 0.10 3.15
C VAL A 106 -11.04 1.47 3.77
N TYR A 107 -11.16 2.50 2.93
CA TYR A 107 -11.51 3.85 3.36
C TYR A 107 -13.03 4.03 3.28
N ASN A 108 -13.71 4.02 4.44
CA ASN A 108 -15.14 4.34 4.53
C ASN A 108 -15.31 5.85 4.67
N LEU A 109 -15.75 6.52 3.61
CA LEU A 109 -15.89 7.97 3.55
C LEU A 109 -17.38 8.36 3.53
N ASN A 110 -17.80 9.26 4.42
CA ASN A 110 -19.16 9.80 4.49
C ASN A 110 -19.14 11.32 4.65
N GLY A 111 -20.00 12.04 3.91
CA GLY A 111 -20.17 13.49 3.99
C GLY A 111 -19.66 14.26 2.76
N ALA A 112 -20.02 15.54 2.65
CA ALA A 112 -19.45 16.42 1.64
C ALA A 112 -17.95 16.65 1.95
N ASN A 113 -17.09 16.63 0.92
CA ASN A 113 -15.64 16.84 0.99
C ASN A 113 -14.78 15.77 1.66
N THR A 114 -15.22 14.52 1.78
CA THR A 114 -14.32 13.47 2.30
C THR A 114 -13.16 13.19 1.34
N ARG A 115 -11.93 13.34 1.84
CA ARG A 115 -10.69 13.09 1.08
C ARG A 115 -9.81 12.06 1.78
N VAL A 116 -9.07 11.31 0.97
CA VAL A 116 -8.02 10.39 1.42
C VAL A 116 -6.74 10.80 0.73
N ASN A 117 -5.76 11.24 1.53
CA ASN A 117 -4.41 11.54 1.05
C ASN A 117 -3.51 10.39 1.47
N ASN A 118 -2.98 9.64 0.50
CA ASN A 118 -2.01 8.59 0.76
C ASN A 118 -0.65 9.04 0.23
N HIS A 119 0.26 9.39 1.14
CA HIS A 119 1.61 9.90 0.82
C HIS A 119 1.61 11.15 -0.10
N SER A 120 0.61 12.02 0.02
CA SER A 120 0.51 13.25 -0.77
C SER A 120 0.40 14.50 0.10
N THR A 121 0.99 15.60 -0.37
CA THR A 121 0.73 16.95 0.13
C THR A 121 -0.39 17.55 -0.70
N ASP A 122 -1.59 17.61 -0.14
CA ASP A 122 -2.76 18.19 -0.81
C ASP A 122 -2.77 19.72 -0.66
N GLN A 123 -2.88 20.43 -1.78
CA GLN A 123 -3.03 21.90 -1.86
C GLN A 123 -4.38 22.29 -2.49
N SER A 124 -5.33 21.36 -2.59
CA SER A 124 -6.60 21.62 -3.27
C SER A 124 -7.61 22.33 -2.37
N ILE A 125 -8.20 23.40 -2.88
CA ILE A 125 -9.31 24.13 -2.25
C ILE A 125 -10.62 23.45 -2.66
N ASN A 126 -11.37 22.88 -1.71
CA ASN A 126 -12.72 22.37 -1.99
C ASN A 126 -13.72 23.51 -1.88
N VAL A 127 -14.41 23.82 -2.98
CA VAL A 127 -15.55 24.73 -2.95
C VAL A 127 -16.80 23.88 -2.73
N VAL A 128 -17.35 23.93 -1.52
CA VAL A 128 -18.73 23.48 -1.28
C VAL A 128 -19.62 24.44 -2.06
N ASN A 129 -20.59 23.92 -2.80
CA ASN A 129 -21.69 24.73 -3.35
C ASN A 129 -22.52 25.31 -2.19
N ALA A 130 -21.95 26.28 -1.48
CA ALA A 130 -22.73 27.34 -0.87
C ALA A 130 -23.41 28.07 -2.01
N SER A 131 -24.71 28.31 -1.89
CA SER A 131 -25.43 29.18 -2.81
C SER A 131 -24.67 30.52 -2.95
N ASN A 132 -24.71 31.14 -4.13
CA ASN A 132 -24.01 32.43 -4.35
C ASN A 132 -24.36 33.47 -3.27
N HIS A 133 -25.58 33.41 -2.73
CA HIS A 133 -26.05 34.25 -1.63
C HIS A 133 -25.28 34.01 -0.30
N GLU A 134 -25.05 32.74 0.07
CA GLU A 134 -24.29 32.39 1.28
C GLU A 134 -22.83 32.89 1.20
N VAL A 135 -22.25 32.95 0.00
CA VAL A 135 -20.92 33.53 -0.21
C VAL A 135 -20.91 35.02 0.12
N PHE A 136 -21.90 35.79 -0.34
CA PHE A 136 -21.99 37.22 -0.03
C PHE A 136 -22.27 37.50 1.45
N ASP A 137 -23.10 36.68 2.09
CA ASP A 137 -23.38 36.82 3.53
C ASP A 137 -22.14 36.58 4.39
N GLU A 138 -21.35 35.54 4.07
CA GLU A 138 -20.11 35.25 4.81
C GLU A 138 -19.05 36.34 4.59
N ILE A 139 -18.95 36.90 3.38
CA ILE A 139 -18.07 38.06 3.11
C ILE A 139 -18.48 39.26 3.98
N LYS A 140 -19.77 39.62 4.03
CA LYS A 140 -20.26 40.74 4.85
C LYS A 140 -19.97 40.52 6.33
N LYS A 141 -20.09 39.29 6.81
CA LYS A 141 -19.79 38.89 8.19
C LYS A 141 -18.30 39.06 8.51
N ILE A 142 -17.42 38.46 7.70
CA ILE A 142 -15.95 38.55 7.92
C ILE A 142 -15.45 39.98 7.88
N LEU A 143 -15.97 40.80 6.95
CA LEU A 143 -15.63 42.23 6.92
C LEU A 143 -15.99 42.93 8.23
N SER A 144 -17.12 42.58 8.84
CA SER A 144 -17.57 43.22 10.09
C SER A 144 -16.81 42.76 11.32
N GLU A 145 -16.27 41.55 11.28
CA GLU A 145 -15.46 40.98 12.35
C GLU A 145 -14.00 41.45 12.30
N ASN A 146 -13.50 41.90 11.14
CA ASN A 146 -12.07 42.14 10.93
C ASN A 146 -11.71 43.54 10.40
N VAL A 147 -12.69 44.37 9.99
CA VAL A 147 -12.44 45.76 9.55
C VAL A 147 -12.91 46.73 10.62
N ASP A 148 -11.95 47.31 11.35
CA ASP A 148 -12.23 48.24 12.45
C ASP A 148 -12.74 49.60 11.97
N ASN A 149 -12.21 50.08 10.84
CA ASN A 149 -12.58 51.38 10.26
C ASN A 149 -14.02 51.34 9.71
N GLN A 150 -14.91 52.09 10.36
CA GLN A 150 -16.34 52.06 10.06
C GLN A 150 -16.71 52.64 8.69
N ASP A 151 -15.95 53.62 8.19
CA ASP A 151 -16.21 54.20 6.88
C ASP A 151 -15.77 53.24 5.78
N GLU A 152 -14.60 52.63 5.94
CA GLU A 152 -14.08 51.59 5.04
C GLU A 152 -14.99 50.34 5.03
N LEU A 153 -15.44 49.89 6.20
CA LEU A 153 -16.40 48.78 6.31
C LEU A 153 -17.71 49.09 5.58
N ARG A 154 -18.22 50.32 5.68
CA ARG A 154 -19.44 50.75 4.97
C ARG A 154 -19.24 50.72 3.46
N GLU A 155 -18.11 51.23 2.96
CA GLU A 155 -17.78 51.20 1.53
C GLU A 155 -17.67 49.77 1.00
N LEU A 156 -16.92 48.91 1.69
CA LEU A 156 -16.75 47.51 1.29
C LEU A 156 -18.07 46.75 1.29
N ARG A 157 -18.93 46.93 2.31
CA ARG A 157 -20.27 46.32 2.34
C ARG A 157 -21.15 46.80 1.18
N LEU A 158 -21.06 48.06 0.78
CA LEU A 158 -21.80 48.59 -0.36
C LEU A 158 -21.33 47.95 -1.67
N LEU A 159 -20.02 47.75 -1.84
CA LEU A 159 -19.46 47.04 -2.99
C LEU A 159 -19.89 45.57 -3.03
N VAL A 160 -19.96 44.89 -1.87
CA VAL A 160 -20.48 43.52 -1.78
C VAL A 160 -21.97 43.45 -2.16
N ASN A 161 -22.80 44.38 -1.66
CA ASN A 161 -24.21 44.45 -2.05
C ASN A 161 -24.37 44.71 -3.56
N ASN A 162 -23.50 45.52 -4.15
CA ASN A 162 -23.51 45.77 -5.59
C ASN A 162 -23.18 44.49 -6.38
N MET A 163 -22.14 43.75 -5.98
CA MET A 163 -21.83 42.44 -6.58
C MET A 163 -23.00 41.47 -6.47
N GLU A 164 -23.64 41.38 -5.30
CA GLU A 164 -24.81 40.51 -5.09
C GLU A 164 -26.00 40.90 -5.98
N SER A 165 -26.27 42.20 -6.14
CA SER A 165 -27.35 42.69 -7.01
C SER A 165 -27.07 42.51 -8.51
N THR A 166 -25.79 42.43 -8.88
CA THR A 166 -25.34 42.29 -10.27
C THR A 166 -24.97 40.85 -10.62
N GLN A 167 -25.17 39.90 -9.69
CA GLN A 167 -24.87 38.48 -9.92
C GLN A 167 -25.56 37.95 -11.18
N ASN A 168 -24.87 37.10 -11.94
CA ASN A 168 -25.36 36.55 -13.22
C ASN A 168 -25.65 37.59 -14.32
N THR A 169 -25.11 38.80 -14.21
CA THR A 169 -25.17 39.82 -15.26
C THR A 169 -23.77 40.20 -15.73
N SER A 170 -23.65 40.75 -16.93
CA SER A 170 -22.37 41.28 -17.44
C SER A 170 -21.81 42.44 -16.60
N ALA A 171 -22.66 43.10 -15.78
CA ALA A 171 -22.21 44.14 -14.85
C ALA A 171 -21.43 43.58 -13.65
N PHE A 172 -21.54 42.28 -13.37
CA PHE A 172 -20.86 41.64 -12.24
C PHE A 172 -19.34 41.83 -12.31
N THR A 173 -18.75 41.70 -13.49
CA THR A 173 -17.29 41.84 -13.69
C THR A 173 -16.80 43.21 -13.24
N GLN A 174 -17.57 44.27 -13.53
CA GLN A 174 -17.21 45.62 -13.12
C GLN A 174 -17.37 45.82 -11.61
N SER A 175 -18.43 45.28 -11.02
CA SER A 175 -18.64 45.31 -9.56
C SER A 175 -17.54 44.55 -8.82
N TYR A 176 -17.14 43.39 -9.33
CA TYR A 176 -16.04 42.57 -8.81
C TYR A 176 -14.70 43.32 -8.85
N GLN A 177 -14.34 43.92 -9.98
CA GLN A 177 -13.10 44.70 -10.10
C GLN A 177 -13.04 45.86 -9.10
N LYS A 178 -14.16 46.58 -8.91
CA LYS A 178 -14.25 47.66 -7.92
C LYS A 178 -14.06 47.14 -6.50
N PHE A 179 -14.70 46.02 -6.17
CA PHE A 179 -14.55 45.37 -4.87
C PHE A 179 -13.11 44.95 -4.60
N ILE A 180 -12.48 44.17 -5.50
CA ILE A 180 -11.09 43.71 -5.32
C ILE A 180 -10.10 44.88 -5.19
N THR A 181 -10.31 45.95 -5.96
CA THR A 181 -9.45 47.14 -5.87
C THR A 181 -9.58 47.82 -4.50
N SER A 182 -10.80 48.01 -4.01
CA SER A 182 -11.05 48.63 -2.70
C SER A 182 -10.63 47.73 -1.54
N ALA A 183 -10.75 46.42 -1.70
CA ALA A 183 -10.48 45.43 -0.67
C ALA A 183 -9.02 44.93 -0.65
N ALA A 184 -8.11 45.58 -1.39
CA ALA A 184 -6.72 45.15 -1.53
C ALA A 184 -5.99 44.94 -0.18
N ASN A 185 -6.27 45.80 0.80
CA ASN A 185 -5.70 45.71 2.15
C ASN A 185 -6.27 44.56 3.01
N HIS A 186 -7.39 43.97 2.57
CA HIS A 186 -8.14 42.92 3.29
C HIS A 186 -8.06 41.56 2.58
N MET A 187 -7.12 41.40 1.64
CA MET A 187 -7.00 40.17 0.86
C MET A 187 -6.66 38.93 1.70
N THR A 188 -6.05 39.10 2.87
CA THR A 188 -5.77 37.98 3.79
C THR A 188 -7.05 37.27 4.22
N ILE A 189 -8.09 38.04 4.59
CA ILE A 189 -9.38 37.51 5.03
C ILE A 189 -10.33 37.22 3.86
N LEU A 190 -10.14 37.86 2.70
CA LEU A 190 -10.99 37.70 1.52
C LEU A 190 -10.50 36.63 0.53
N SER A 191 -9.22 36.24 0.58
CA SER A 191 -8.63 35.26 -0.33
C SER A 191 -9.41 33.94 -0.47
N PRO A 192 -10.03 33.37 0.58
CA PRO A 192 -10.79 32.12 0.44
C PRO A 192 -12.03 32.23 -0.44
N PHE A 193 -12.58 33.44 -0.62
CA PHE A 193 -13.81 33.69 -1.38
C PHE A 193 -13.57 34.01 -2.85
N ILE A 194 -12.33 34.36 -3.22
CA ILE A 194 -11.96 34.76 -4.59
C ILE A 194 -12.31 33.69 -5.63
N PRO A 195 -12.05 32.38 -5.41
CA PRO A 195 -12.43 31.36 -6.38
C PRO A 195 -13.94 31.33 -6.64
N ALA A 196 -14.76 31.43 -5.60
CA ALA A 196 -16.22 31.44 -5.72
C ALA A 196 -16.72 32.70 -6.44
N LEU A 197 -16.20 33.89 -6.08
CA LEU A 197 -16.53 35.14 -6.77
C LEU A 197 -16.11 35.12 -8.25
N THR A 198 -14.95 34.53 -8.56
CA THR A 198 -14.46 34.43 -9.95
C THR A 198 -15.35 33.51 -10.80
N GLN A 199 -15.92 32.44 -10.22
CA GLN A 199 -16.88 31.58 -10.93
C GLN A 199 -18.17 32.30 -11.32
N MET A 200 -18.51 33.41 -10.65
CA MET A 200 -19.69 34.23 -10.97
C MET A 200 -19.43 35.24 -12.10
N ILE A 201 -18.20 35.35 -12.59
CA ILE A 201 -17.85 36.19 -13.75
C ILE A 201 -18.31 35.47 -15.01
N THR A 202 -19.46 35.88 -15.54
CA THR A 202 -19.93 35.45 -16.87
C THR A 202 -19.13 36.17 -17.96
N SER A 203 -18.61 35.41 -18.93
CA SER A 203 -18.02 35.96 -20.17
C SER A 203 -19.09 36.60 -21.07
#